data_AF-A0A7W6CWV4-F1
#
_entry.id   AF-A0A7W6CWV4-F1
#
_cell.length_a   1.000
_cell.length_b   1.000
_cell.length_c   1.000
_cell.angle_alpha   90.00
_cell.angle_beta   90.00
_cell.angle_gamma   90.00
#
_symmetry.space_group_name_H-M   'P 1'
#
loop_
_entity.id
_entity.type
_entity.pdbx_description
1 polymer ?
#
loop_
_entity_poly.entity_id
_entity_poly.type
_entity_poly.pdbx_seq_one_letter_code
_entity_poly.pdbx_strand_id
1 'polypeptide(L)'
;MTEIHLSEQDLTFIEEQVADGRYRNAEEVIAAGLRLLGSEEGEIQELRHLIQQGIDDIDAGRAITFESAEDLTKHILMMAEERKNATASAENVVRGAGRSSRHV
;
A
#
# COMPACT_ATOMS: atom_id res chain seq x y z
N MET A 1 28.16 -4.50 -18.69
CA MET A 1 28.69 -4.42 -17.32
C MET A 1 28.79 -2.94 -17.00
N THR A 2 28.13 -2.48 -15.95
CA THR A 2 28.17 -1.06 -15.56
C THR A 2 29.42 -0.85 -14.72
N GLU A 3 30.29 0.07 -15.12
CA GLU A 3 31.47 0.44 -14.34
C GLU A 3 31.10 1.60 -13.41
N ILE A 4 31.36 1.44 -12.11
CA ILE A 4 31.06 2.44 -11.08
C ILE A 4 32.37 2.74 -10.36
N HIS A 5 32.77 4.00 -10.33
CA HIS A 5 33.92 4.46 -9.57
C HIS A 5 33.49 4.87 -8.16
N LEU A 6 34.06 4.20 -7.16
CA LEU A 6 33.80 4.45 -5.75
C LEU A 6 34.99 5.18 -5.11
N SER A 7 34.74 5.88 -4.01
CA SER A 7 35.81 6.48 -3.22
C SER A 7 36.60 5.39 -2.47
N GLU A 8 37.82 5.70 -2.03
CA GLU A 8 38.61 4.77 -1.19
C GLU A 8 37.86 4.39 0.09
N GLN A 9 37.12 5.34 0.68
CA GLN A 9 36.33 5.12 1.89
C GLN A 9 35.19 4.11 1.66
N ASP A 10 34.47 4.24 0.54
CA ASP A 10 33.37 3.32 0.20
C ASP A 10 33.89 1.91 -0.10
N LEU A 11 35.07 1.80 -0.73
CA LEU A 11 35.72 0.52 -0.97
C LEU A 11 36.11 -0.16 0.34
N THR A 12 36.74 0.56 1.27
CA THR A 12 37.07 0.02 2.60
C THR A 12 35.81 -0.44 3.34
N PHE A 13 34.72 0.34 3.30
CA PHE A 13 33.46 -0.06 3.89
C PHE A 13 32.92 -1.38 3.30
N ILE A 14 32.94 -1.51 1.96
CA ILE A 14 32.50 -2.75 1.29
C ILE A 14 33.37 -3.94 1.69
N GLU A 15 34.69 -3.77 1.76
CA GLU A 15 35.63 -4.81 2.17
C GLU A 15 35.37 -5.27 3.60
N GLU A 16 35.14 -4.35 4.53
CA GLU A 16 34.77 -4.66 5.93
C GLU A 16 33.45 -5.45 6.00
N GLN A 17 32.42 -5.03 5.25
CA GLN A 17 31.12 -5.73 5.22
C GLN A 17 31.20 -7.16 4.68
N VAL A 18 32.12 -7.42 3.75
CA VAL A 18 32.38 -8.77 3.23
C VAL A 18 33.24 -9.57 4.22
N ALA A 19 34.25 -8.95 4.83
CA ALA A 19 35.13 -9.60 5.82
C ALA A 19 34.37 -10.05 7.08
N ASP A 20 33.39 -9.27 7.51
CA ASP A 20 32.47 -9.61 8.62
C ASP A 20 31.52 -10.77 8.27
N GLY A 21 31.53 -11.26 7.02
CA GLY A 21 30.71 -12.38 6.55
C GLY A 21 29.23 -12.05 6.42
N ARG A 22 28.84 -10.78 6.60
CA ARG A 22 27.46 -10.31 6.46
C ARG A 22 27.00 -10.34 5.00
N TYR A 23 27.93 -10.19 4.07
CA TYR A 23 27.69 -10.26 2.63
C TYR A 23 28.77 -11.12 1.97
N ARG A 24 28.41 -11.82 0.89
CA ARG A 24 29.31 -12.75 0.21
C ARG A 24 30.28 -12.07 -0.74
N ASN A 25 29.92 -10.90 -1.26
CA ASN A 25 30.72 -10.12 -2.20
C ASN A 25 30.28 -8.64 -2.23
N ALA A 26 31.09 -7.82 -2.90
CA ALA A 26 30.84 -6.39 -3.06
C ALA A 26 29.49 -6.08 -3.75
N GLU A 27 29.10 -6.91 -4.73
CA GLU A 27 27.87 -6.73 -5.50
C GLU A 27 26.64 -6.86 -4.60
N GLU A 28 26.67 -7.78 -3.62
CA GLU A 28 25.60 -7.98 -2.65
C GLU A 28 25.49 -6.81 -1.67
N VAL A 29 26.62 -6.21 -1.27
CA VAL A 29 26.66 -4.99 -0.44
C VAL A 29 26.03 -3.82 -1.20
N ILE A 30 26.46 -3.60 -2.45
CA ILE A 30 25.94 -2.52 -3.30
C ILE A 30 24.44 -2.70 -3.57
N ALA A 31 24.01 -3.92 -3.90
CA ALA A 31 22.59 -4.22 -4.14
C ALA A 31 21.74 -4.00 -2.88
N ALA A 32 22.25 -4.34 -1.69
CA ALA A 32 21.57 -4.07 -0.43
C ALA A 32 21.47 -2.57 -0.13
N GLY A 33 22.54 -1.81 -0.36
CA GLY A 33 22.54 -0.35 -0.21
C GLY A 33 21.57 0.35 -1.16
N LEU A 34 21.56 -0.04 -2.44
CA LEU A 34 20.60 0.47 -3.42
C LEU A 34 19.16 0.10 -3.09
N ARG A 35 18.92 -1.08 -2.50
CA ARG A 35 17.59 -1.46 -2.04
C ARG A 35 17.14 -0.62 -0.85
N LEU A 36 18.05 -0.32 0.08
CA LEU A 36 17.76 0.53 1.23
C LEU A 36 17.42 1.96 0.78
N LEU A 37 18.23 2.53 -0.12
CA LEU A 37 17.97 3.83 -0.74
C LEU A 37 16.64 3.78 -1.51
N GLY A 38 16.46 2.78 -2.37
CA GLY A 38 15.20 2.58 -3.08
C GLY A 38 13.97 2.41 -2.16
N SER A 39 14.13 1.87 -0.95
CA SER A 39 13.05 1.74 0.02
C SER A 39 12.76 3.05 0.77
N GLU A 40 13.77 3.80 1.18
CA GLU A 40 13.57 5.05 1.92
C GLU A 40 13.06 6.16 1.00
N GLU A 41 13.68 6.35 -0.16
CA GLU A 41 13.13 7.21 -1.21
C GLU A 41 11.78 6.69 -1.72
N GLY A 42 11.60 5.36 -1.83
CA GLY A 42 10.35 4.75 -2.27
C GLY A 42 9.18 5.04 -1.33
N GLU A 43 9.38 4.85 -0.02
CA GLU A 43 8.37 5.13 1.00
C GLU A 43 8.01 6.62 1.05
N ILE A 44 8.99 7.51 0.94
CA ILE A 44 8.74 8.97 0.90
C ILE A 44 8.00 9.36 -0.39
N GLN A 45 8.37 8.81 -1.54
CA GLN A 45 7.69 9.09 -2.80
C GLN A 45 6.25 8.55 -2.80
N GLU A 46 6.03 7.35 -2.25
CA GLU A 46 4.71 6.77 -2.10
C GLU A 46 3.85 7.62 -1.15
N LEU A 47 4.40 8.04 -0.02
CA LEU A 47 3.69 8.93 0.91
C LEU A 47 3.32 10.27 0.23
N ARG A 48 4.23 10.86 -0.54
CA ARG A 48 3.93 12.09 -1.31
C ARG A 48 2.83 11.86 -2.33
N HIS A 49 2.84 10.71 -3.01
CA HIS A 49 1.81 10.33 -3.97
C HIS A 49 0.43 10.21 -3.30
N LEU A 50 0.34 9.48 -2.19
CA LEU A 50 -0.90 9.30 -1.42
C LEU A 50 -1.44 10.63 -0.88
N ILE A 51 -0.57 11.53 -0.42
CA ILE A 51 -0.96 12.88 0.00
C ILE A 51 -1.57 13.66 -1.17
N GLN A 52 -0.92 13.64 -2.34
CA GLN A 52 -1.43 14.34 -3.52
C GLN A 52 -2.78 13.78 -3.97
N GLN A 53 -2.95 12.45 -3.97
CA GLN A 53 -4.24 11.81 -4.24
C GLN A 53 -5.33 12.31 -3.28
N GLY A 54 -5.03 12.40 -1.98
CA GLY A 54 -5.97 12.93 -0.99
C GLY A 54 -6.34 14.39 -1.23
N ILE A 55 -5.39 15.22 -1.65
CA ILE A 55 -5.66 16.62 -2.04
C ILE A 55 -6.55 16.67 -3.27
N ASP A 56 -6.24 15.88 -4.31
CA ASP A 56 -7.02 15.82 -5.55
C ASP A 56 -8.45 15.32 -5.30
N ASP A 57 -8.64 14.42 -4.32
CA ASP A 57 -9.96 13.97 -3.87
C ASP A 57 -10.75 15.08 -3.17
N ILE A 58 -10.09 15.88 -2.31
CA ILE A 58 -10.71 17.03 -1.65
C ILE A 58 -11.14 18.07 -2.70
N ASP A 59 -10.25 18.43 -3.62
CA ASP A 59 -10.50 19.42 -4.67
C ASP A 59 -11.61 18.98 -5.63
N ALA A 60 -11.71 17.68 -5.89
CA ALA A 60 -12.77 17.10 -6.70
C ALA A 60 -14.10 16.88 -5.95
N GLY A 61 -14.18 17.25 -4.66
CA GLY A 61 -15.38 17.07 -3.84
C GLY A 61 -15.70 15.62 -3.50
N ARG A 62 -14.71 14.72 -3.55
CA ARG A 62 -14.82 13.30 -3.15
C ARG A 62 -14.53 13.08 -1.65
N ALA A 63 -14.38 14.15 -0.89
CA ALA A 63 -14.20 14.11 0.56
C ALA A 63 -15.52 14.35 1.31
N ILE A 64 -15.66 13.75 2.49
CA ILE A 64 -16.79 13.96 3.41
C ILE A 64 -16.25 14.66 4.66
N THR A 65 -16.90 15.75 5.07
CA THR A 65 -16.56 16.50 6.29
C THR A 65 -17.43 16.05 7.46
N PHE A 66 -16.84 15.94 8.64
CA PHE A 66 -17.53 15.62 9.88
C PHE A 66 -17.27 16.72 10.91
N GLU A 67 -18.31 17.17 11.62
CA GLU A 67 -18.20 18.22 12.65
C GLU A 67 -17.75 17.64 14.00
N SER A 68 -17.90 16.33 14.20
CA SER A 68 -17.47 15.64 15.41
C SER A 68 -16.99 14.21 15.15
N ALA A 69 -16.21 13.67 16.10
CA ALA A 69 -15.81 12.26 16.09
C ALA A 69 -17.03 11.32 16.20
N GLU A 70 -18.11 11.76 16.84
CA GLU A 70 -19.35 11.00 16.95
C GLU A 70 -20.04 10.85 15.58
N ASP A 71 -20.05 11.92 14.77
CA ASP A 71 -20.64 11.89 13.42
C ASP A 71 -19.85 10.98 12.48
N LEU A 72 -18.52 11.03 12.54
CA LEU A 72 -17.66 10.10 11.84
C LEU A 72 -17.96 8.66 12.24
N THR A 73 -18.08 8.39 13.55
CA THR A 73 -18.36 7.04 14.06
C THR A 73 -19.71 6.54 13.58
N LYS A 74 -20.76 7.37 13.64
CA LYS A 74 -22.10 7.04 13.11
C LYS A 74 -22.04 6.71 11.62
N HIS A 75 -21.31 7.50 10.84
CA HIS A 75 -21.14 7.27 9.40
C HIS A 75 -20.47 5.92 9.10
N ILE A 76 -19.39 5.57 9.82
CA ILE A 76 -18.71 4.27 9.67
C ILE A 76 -19.66 3.11 9.99
N LEU A 77 -20.45 3.21 11.06
CA LEU A 77 -21.42 2.19 11.44
C LEU A 77 -22.51 2.02 10.37
N MET A 78 -23.03 3.13 9.85
CA MET A 78 -24.03 3.12 8.78
C MET A 78 -23.49 2.44 7.50
N MET A 79 -22.27 2.78 7.07
CA MET A 79 -21.64 2.14 5.92
C MET A 79 -21.47 0.62 6.11
N ALA A 80 -21.17 0.16 7.32
CA ALA A 80 -21.05 -1.26 7.63
C ALA A 80 -22.41 -1.99 7.52
N GLU A 81 -23.49 -1.35 8.00
CA GLU A 81 -24.85 -1.88 7.86
C GLU A 81 -25.32 -1.93 6.40
N GLU A 82 -25.05 -0.90 5.62
CA GLU A 82 -25.36 -0.86 4.18
C GLU A 82 -24.66 -2.00 3.42
N ARG A 83 -23.37 -2.23 3.69
CA ARG A 83 -22.61 -3.34 3.09
C ARG A 83 -23.18 -4.70 3.48
N LYS A 84 -23.55 -4.89 4.74
CA LYS A 84 -24.17 -6.13 5.24
C LYS A 84 -25.52 -6.38 4.55
N ASN A 85 -26.34 -5.34 4.43
CA ASN A 85 -27.65 -5.42 3.79
C ASN A 85 -27.52 -5.70 2.29
N ALA A 86 -26.59 -5.02 1.59
CA ALA A 86 -26.32 -5.27 0.18
C ALA A 86 -25.88 -6.72 -0.08
N THR A 87 -25.05 -7.28 0.80
CA THR A 87 -24.61 -8.68 0.72
C THR A 87 -25.79 -9.64 0.94
N ALA A 88 -26.65 -9.39 1.93
CA ALA A 88 -27.85 -10.20 2.20
C ALA A 88 -28.89 -10.12 1.06
N SER A 89 -29.04 -8.95 0.43
CA SER A 89 -29.90 -8.77 -0.74
C SER A 89 -29.37 -9.55 -1.95
N ALA A 90 -28.05 -9.51 -2.21
CA ALA A 90 -27.43 -10.28 -3.28
C ALA A 90 -27.62 -11.80 -3.09
N GLU A 91 -27.49 -12.30 -1.85
CA GLU A 91 -27.73 -13.73 -1.55
C GLU A 91 -29.19 -14.15 -1.73
N ASN A 92 -30.15 -13.30 -1.36
CA ASN A 92 -31.58 -13.59 -1.54
C ASN A 92 -32.01 -13.61 -3.02
N VAL A 93 -31.42 -12.73 -3.85
CA VAL A 93 -31.66 -12.74 -5.30
C VAL A 93 -31.18 -14.04 -5.94
N VAL A 94 -30.00 -14.53 -5.54
CA VAL A 94 -29.45 -15.82 -6.01
C VAL A 94 -30.32 -17.01 -5.55
N ARG A 95 -30.83 -17.00 -4.32
CA ARG A 95 -31.71 -18.07 -3.80
C ARG A 95 -33.12 -18.05 -4.39
N GLY A 96 -33.65 -16.88 -4.75
CA GLY A 96 -34.95 -16.71 -5.38
C GLY A 96 -34.98 -17.23 -6.83
N ALA A 97 -33.92 -17.00 -7.59
CA ALA A 97 -33.81 -17.47 -8.98
C ALA A 97 -33.81 -19.01 -9.10
N GLY A 98 -33.28 -19.72 -8.09
CA GLY A 98 -33.23 -21.19 -8.10
C GLY A 98 -34.56 -21.91 -7.78
N ARG A 99 -35.58 -21.20 -7.26
CA ARG A 99 -36.84 -21.83 -6.80
C ARG A 99 -37.99 -21.73 -7.81
N SER A 100 -37.90 -20.83 -8.80
CA SER A 100 -38.97 -20.60 -9.79
C SER A 100 -38.95 -21.53 -11.01
N SER A 101 -37.98 -22.44 -11.14
CA SER A 101 -37.84 -23.34 -12.31
C SER A 101 -38.28 -24.80 -12.07
N ARG A 102 -39.08 -25.09 -11.04
CA ARG A 102 -39.65 -26.44 -10.82
C ARG A 102 -41.14 -26.39 -10.48
N HIS A 103 -41.97 -26.02 -11.44
CA HIS A 103 -43.35 -26.54 -11.54
C HIS A 103 -43.93 -26.17 -12.91
N VAL A 104 -43.73 -27.07 -13.89
CA VAL A 104 -44.64 -27.30 -15.03
C VAL A 104 -44.67 -28.81 -15.25
#